data_AF-F3FMB9-F1
#
_entry.id   AF-F3FMB9-F1
#
_cell.length_a   1.000
_cell.length_b   1.000
_cell.length_c   1.000
_cell.angle_alpha   90.00
_cell.angle_beta   90.00
_cell.angle_gamma   90.00
#
_symmetry.space_group_name_H-M   'P 1'
#
loop_
_entity.id
_entity.type
_entity.pdbx_description
1 polymer ?
#
loop_
_entity_poly.entity_id
_entity_poly.type
_entity_poly.pdbx_seq_one_letter_code
_entity_poly.pdbx_strand_id
1 'polypeptide(L)' 'MIKAVIFDMDGVLIDAKEWHYDALNKALSLFGYNISRHEHLTAYDGLPTSRKLDMLSVERD' A
#
# COMPACT_ATOMS: atom_id res chain seq x y z
N MET A 1 10.52 33.88 8.14
CA MET A 1 9.09 33.71 7.79
C MET A 1 8.99 32.57 6.80
N ILE A 2 8.19 31.55 7.09
CA ILE A 2 7.95 30.43 6.17
C ILE A 2 7.12 30.95 4.99
N LYS A 3 7.49 30.59 3.75
CA LYS A 3 6.86 31.09 2.52
C LYS A 3 5.85 30.11 1.90
N ALA A 4 5.97 28.82 2.20
CA ALA A 4 5.06 27.78 1.74
C ALA A 4 5.14 26.54 2.65
N VAL A 5 4.07 25.75 2.62
CA VAL A 5 4.00 24.41 3.21
C VAL A 5 3.41 23.47 2.17
N ILE A 6 4.05 22.33 1.94
CA ILE A 6 3.60 21.30 1.01
C ILE A 6 3.07 20.15 1.84
N PHE A 7 1.86 19.70 1.53
CA PHE A 7 1.21 18.59 2.21
C PHE A 7 1.15 17.39 1.29
N ASP A 8 1.45 16.23 1.86
CA ASP A 8 1.13 14.96 1.24
C ASP A 8 -0.39 14.71 1.31
N MET A 9 -0.89 13.74 0.55
CA MET A 9 -2.31 13.40 0.51
C MET A 9 -2.65 12.33 1.55
N ASP A 10 -2.03 11.15 1.43
CA ASP A 10 -2.38 9.97 2.20
C ASP A 10 -1.78 10.03 3.61
N GLY A 11 -2.62 9.93 4.64
CA GLY A 11 -2.21 10.05 6.04
C GLY A 11 -1.91 11.49 6.50
N VAL A 12 -2.06 12.48 5.61
CA VAL A 12 -1.91 13.92 5.94
C VAL A 12 -3.20 14.69 5.70
N LEU A 13 -3.72 14.67 4.48
CA LEU A 13 -4.99 15.33 4.16
C LEU A 13 -6.19 14.39 4.30
N ILE A 14 -5.99 13.08 4.03
CA ILE A 14 -7.04 12.06 4.11
C ILE A 14 -6.51 10.75 4.69
N ASP A 15 -7.38 9.93 5.28
CA ASP A 15 -7.05 8.57 5.67
C ASP A 15 -7.40 7.57 4.55
N ALA A 16 -6.45 7.35 3.64
CA ALA A 16 -6.62 6.48 2.47
C ALA A 16 -5.92 5.11 2.61
N LYS A 17 -5.30 4.81 3.76
CA LYS A 17 -4.50 3.59 3.92
C LYS A 17 -5.33 2.31 3.76
N GLU A 18 -6.58 2.32 4.25
CA GLU A 18 -7.52 1.21 4.07
C GLU A 18 -7.92 1.05 2.59
N TRP A 19 -8.07 2.16 1.85
CA TRP A 19 -8.43 2.10 0.44
C TRP A 19 -7.34 1.44 -0.39
N HIS A 20 -6.07 1.72 -0.09
CA HIS A 20 -4.92 1.07 -0.73
C HIS A 20 -4.87 -0.43 -0.44
N TYR A 21 -5.18 -0.83 0.80
CA TYR A 21 -5.27 -2.23 1.20
C TYR A 21 -6.36 -2.97 0.42
N ASP A 22 -7.58 -2.43 0.44
CA ASP A 22 -8.74 -3.04 -0.22
C ASP A 22 -8.55 -3.15 -1.74
N ALA A 23 -8.01 -2.09 -2.36
CA ALA A 23 -7.75 -2.07 -3.80
C ALA A 23 -6.71 -3.12 -4.21
N LEU A 24 -5.61 -3.25 -3.44
CA LEU A 24 -4.57 -4.23 -3.72
C LEU A 24 -5.09 -5.66 -3.57
N ASN A 25 -5.79 -5.96 -2.47
CA ASN A 25 -6.37 -7.30 -2.26
C ASN A 25 -7.44 -7.64 -3.29
N LYS A 26 -8.26 -6.66 -3.71
CA LYS A 26 -9.21 -6.88 -4.80
C LYS A 26 -8.51 -7.34 -6.08
N ALA A 27 -7.36 -6.75 -6.42
CA ALA A 27 -6.57 -7.18 -7.58
C ALA A 27 -5.89 -8.54 -7.37
N LEU A 28 -5.23 -8.75 -6.22
CA LEU A 28 -4.53 -10.00 -5.89
C LEU A 28 -5.47 -11.22 -5.83
N SER A 29 -6.71 -11.01 -5.36
CA SER A 29 -7.71 -12.07 -5.24
C SER A 29 -8.06 -12.74 -6.56
N LEU A 30 -7.92 -12.02 -7.69
CA LEU A 30 -8.11 -12.56 -9.04
C LEU A 30 -7.10 -13.68 -9.37
N PHE A 31 -5.97 -13.71 -8.67
CA PHE A 31 -4.89 -14.67 -8.83
C PHE A 31 -4.78 -15.64 -7.63
N GLY A 32 -5.74 -15.59 -6.70
CA GLY A 32 -5.73 -16.43 -5.50
C GLY A 32 -4.82 -15.94 -4.36
N TYR A 33 -4.31 -14.72 -4.44
CA TYR A 33 -3.46 -14.12 -3.42
C TYR A 33 -4.24 -13.09 -2.60
N ASN A 34 -3.86 -12.93 -1.33
CA ASN A 34 -4.28 -11.83 -0.46
C ASN A 34 -3.15 -11.51 0.54
N ILE A 35 -3.02 -10.26 0.90
CA ILE A 35 -2.19 -9.79 2.01
C ILE A 35 -3.07 -9.46 3.21
N SER A 36 -2.56 -9.68 4.41
CA SER A 36 -3.19 -9.26 5.66
C SER A 36 -2.99 -7.76 5.89
N ARG A 37 -3.86 -7.18 6.72
CA ARG A 37 -3.71 -5.79 7.17
C ARG A 37 -2.39 -5.54 7.90
N HIS A 38 -1.87 -6.56 8.60
CA HIS A 38 -0.57 -6.48 9.26
C HIS A 38 0.55 -6.34 8.23
N GLU A 39 0.61 -7.22 7.23
CA GLU A 39 1.59 -7.13 6.13
C GLU A 39 1.50 -5.79 5.38
N HIS A 40 0.27 -5.32 5.10
CA HIS A 40 0.06 -4.01 4.46
C HIS A 40 0.69 -2.87 5.24
N LEU A 41 0.55 -2.86 6.56
CA LEU A 41 1.06 -1.77 7.41
C LEU A 41 2.56 -1.86 7.73
N THR A 42 3.13 -3.07 7.80
CA THR A 42 4.52 -3.26 8.26
C THR A 42 5.51 -3.49 7.13
N ALA A 43 5.11 -4.18 6.06
CA ALA A 43 6.00 -4.57 4.97
C ALA A 43 5.74 -3.78 3.69
N TYR A 44 4.48 -3.42 3.42
CA TYR A 44 4.08 -2.86 2.13
C TYR A 44 3.68 -1.37 2.16
N ASP A 45 3.53 -0.75 3.33
CA ASP A 45 3.06 0.63 3.44
C ASP A 45 4.06 1.60 2.77
N GLY A 46 3.55 2.56 2.00
CA GLY A 46 4.37 3.52 1.26
C GLY A 46 5.19 2.97 0.08
N LEU A 47 5.22 1.66 -0.18
CA LEU A 47 5.91 1.09 -1.34
C LEU A 47 5.08 1.22 -2.64
N PRO A 48 5.73 1.42 -3.80
CA PRO A 48 5.04 1.32 -5.09
C PRO A 48 4.49 -0.09 -5.33
N THR A 49 3.34 -0.20 -6.01
CA THR A 49 2.69 -1.49 -6.30
C THR A 49 3.64 -2.49 -6.98
N SER A 50 4.49 -2.06 -7.91
CA SER A 50 5.47 -2.94 -8.55
C SER A 50 6.42 -3.61 -7.56
N ARG A 51 6.94 -2.85 -6.59
CA ARG A 51 7.81 -3.39 -5.53
C ARG A 51 7.08 -4.37 -4.62
N LYS A 52 5.81 -4.10 -4.30
CA LYS A 52 4.99 -5.02 -3.50
C LYS A 52 4.83 -6.37 -4.22
N LEU A 53 4.55 -6.32 -5.52
CA LEU A 53 4.41 -7.52 -6.35
C LEU A 53 5.73 -8.29 -6.48
N ASP A 54 6.86 -7.60 -6.68
CA ASP A 54 8.19 -8.23 -6.71
C ASP A 54 8.46 -9.02 -5.41
N MET A 55 8.16 -8.41 -4.25
CA MET A 55 8.33 -9.05 -2.94
C MET A 55 7.38 -10.25 -2.77
N LEU A 56 6.11 -10.07 -3.12
CA LEU A 56 5.09 -11.11 -2.97
C LEU A 56 5.38 -12.33 -3.85
N SER A 57 5.93 -12.14 -5.05
CA SER A 57 6.36 -13.22 -5.94
C SER A 57 7.55 -14.01 -5.38
N VAL A 58 8.48 -13.36 -4.66
CA VAL A 58 9.62 -14.08 -4.06
C VAL A 58 9.21 -14.86 -2.80
N GLU A 59 8.26 -14.34 -2.02
CA GLU A 59 7.84 -14.95 -0.75
C GLU A 59 6.84 -16.09 -0.91
N ARG A 60 6.06 -16.12 -2.00
CA ARG A 60 4.91 -17.04 -2.16
C ARG A 60 4.96 -17.93 -3.41
N ASP A 61 6.09 -17.96 -4.11
CA ASP A 61 6.44 -19.00 -5.10
C ASP A 61 7.31 -20.09 -4.48
#